data_AF-R9KPI7-F1
#
_entry.id   AF-R9KPI7-F1
#
_cell.length_a   1.000
_cell.length_b   1.000
_cell.length_c   1.000
_cell.angle_alpha   90.00
_cell.angle_beta   90.00
_cell.angle_gamma   90.00
#
_symmetry.space_group_name_H-M   'P 1'
#
loop_
_entity.id
_entity.type
_entity.pdbx_description
1 polymer ?
#
loop_
_entity_poly.entity_id
_entity_poly.type
_entity_poly.pdbx_seq_one_letter_code
_entity_poly.pdbx_strand_id
1 'polypeptide(L)' 'MISDKIKQIMKEKNIKAVELAEYLGMRPQNLNTKFKRDSWSVQDLISVLDFMGCNLTIEYKTDTKLTFTMGDAVKRGGAE' A
#
# COMPACT_ATOMS: atom_id res chain seq x y z
N MET A 1 0.98 -5.65 -13.24
CA MET A 1 2.01 -4.97 -12.42
C MET A 1 1.45 -4.71 -11.02
N ILE A 2 2.25 -4.29 -10.03
CA ILE A 2 1.73 -4.04 -8.67
C ILE A 2 0.69 -2.91 -8.69
N SER A 3 0.96 -1.89 -9.49
CA SER A 3 0.08 -0.76 -9.77
C SER A 3 -1.30 -1.17 -10.27
N ASP A 4 -1.39 -2.19 -11.12
CA ASP A 4 -2.69 -2.66 -11.65
C ASP A 4 -3.53 -3.29 -10.56
N LYS A 5 -2.91 -4.09 -9.67
CA LYS A 5 -3.60 -4.71 -8.54
C LYS A 5 -4.16 -3.66 -7.58
N ILE A 6 -3.37 -2.64 -7.26
CA ILE A 6 -3.83 -1.51 -6.44
C ILE A 6 -5.00 -0.79 -7.12
N LYS A 7 -4.87 -0.45 -8.41
CA LYS A 7 -5.94 0.20 -9.18
C LYS A 7 -7.22 -0.63 -9.25
N GLN A 8 -7.11 -1.95 -9.32
CA GLN A 8 -8.27 -2.84 -9.29
C GLN A 8 -9.02 -2.70 -7.96
N ILE A 9 -8.31 -2.82 -6.83
CA ILE A 9 -8.91 -2.68 -5.49
C ILE A 9 -9.52 -1.28 -5.31
N MET A 10 -8.84 -0.23 -5.79
CA MET A 10 -9.37 1.13 -5.75
C MET A 10 -10.70 1.25 -6.52
N LYS A 11 -10.81 0.63 -7.70
CA LYS A 11 -12.07 0.61 -8.47
C LYS A 11 -13.17 -0.14 -7.74
N GLU A 12 -12.86 -1.30 -7.17
CA GLU A 12 -13.83 -2.12 -6.42
C GLU A 12 -14.36 -1.38 -5.18
N LYS A 13 -13.51 -0.59 -4.52
CA LYS A 13 -13.88 0.19 -3.32
C LYS A 13 -14.30 1.64 -3.60
N ASN A 14 -14.44 2.03 -4.88
CA ASN A 14 -14.76 3.39 -5.31
C ASN A 14 -13.81 4.47 -4.77
N ILE A 15 -12.54 4.13 -4.56
CA ILE A 15 -11.52 5.03 -4.02
C ILE A 15 -10.89 5.83 -5.15
N LYS A 16 -10.86 7.16 -5.00
CA LYS A 16 -10.21 8.06 -5.97
C LYS A 16 -8.72 8.18 -5.66
N ALA A 17 -7.92 8.43 -6.69
CA ALA A 17 -6.48 8.64 -6.55
C ALA A 17 -6.12 9.89 -5.73
N VAL A 18 -6.99 10.90 -5.69
CA VAL A 18 -6.78 12.09 -4.85
C VAL A 18 -6.86 11.74 -3.37
N GLU A 19 -7.90 10.99 -2.96
CA GLU A 19 -8.09 10.53 -1.57
C GLU A 19 -6.92 9.68 -1.10
N LEU A 20 -6.45 8.76 -1.95
CA LEU A 20 -5.29 7.93 -1.64
C LEU A 20 -4.02 8.78 -1.51
N ALA A 21 -3.84 9.79 -2.37
CA ALA A 21 -2.69 10.68 -2.29
C ALA A 21 -2.71 11.49 -0.99
N GLU A 22 -3.88 12.00 -0.60
CA GLU A 22 -4.09 12.73 0.66
C GLU A 22 -3.80 11.84 1.87
N TYR A 23 -4.31 10.60 1.89
CA TYR A 23 -4.02 9.64 2.95
C TYR A 23 -2.51 9.34 3.08
N LEU A 24 -1.83 9.19 1.95
CA LEU A 24 -0.39 8.95 1.90
C LEU A 24 0.44 10.21 2.17
N GLY A 25 -0.18 11.37 2.42
CA GLY A 25 0.51 12.64 2.67
C GLY A 25 1.30 13.15 1.45
N MET A 26 0.90 12.78 0.24
CA MET A 26 1.61 13.10 -0.99
C MET A 26 0.71 13.80 -2.01
N ARG A 27 1.33 14.51 -2.97
CA ARG A 27 0.59 15.12 -4.08
C ARG A 27 0.09 14.06 -5.07
N PRO A 28 -1.08 14.25 -5.71
CA PRO A 28 -1.61 13.29 -6.70
C PRO A 28 -0.67 13.08 -7.90
N GLN A 29 0.13 14.09 -8.27
CA GLN A 29 1.19 13.95 -9.28
C GLN A 29 2.27 12.95 -8.87
N ASN A 30 2.71 12.98 -7.60
CA ASN A 30 3.69 12.02 -7.09
C ASN A 30 3.11 10.61 -7.11
N LEU A 31 1.83 10.46 -6.75
CA LEU A 31 1.15 9.17 -6.76
C LEU A 31 1.05 8.62 -8.19
N ASN A 32 0.69 9.47 -9.16
CA ASN A 32 0.65 9.08 -10.57
C ASN A 32 2.03 8.67 -11.10
N THR A 33 3.10 9.38 -10.72
CA THR A 33 4.47 8.99 -11.05
C THR A 33 4.84 7.62 -10.45
N LYS A 34 4.39 7.33 -9.23
CA LYS A 34 4.58 6.03 -8.58
C LYS A 34 3.87 4.90 -9.33
N PHE A 35 2.61 5.13 -9.71
CA PHE A 35 1.85 4.22 -10.57
C PHE A 35 2.49 4.00 -11.95
N LYS A 36 3.14 5.02 -12.53
CA LYS A 36 3.84 4.89 -13.81
C LYS A 36 5.15 4.11 -13.70
N ARG A 37 5.90 4.32 -12.61
CA ARG A 37 7.20 3.67 -12.35
C ARG A 37 7.06 2.25 -11.78
N ASP A 38 5.85 1.85 -11.39
CA ASP A 38 5.55 0.60 -10.69
C ASP A 38 6.46 0.30 -9.49
N SER A 39 7.05 1.34 -8.90
CA SER A 39 8.02 1.22 -7.81
C SER A 39 7.30 1.47 -6.49
N TRP A 40 6.88 0.40 -5.83
CA TRP A 40 6.19 0.41 -4.54
C TRP A 40 7.07 -0.22 -3.47
N SER A 41 7.30 0.51 -2.38
CA SER A 41 7.92 -0.08 -1.18
C SER A 41 6.88 -0.91 -0.44
N VAL A 42 7.31 -1.89 0.36
CA VAL A 42 6.39 -2.66 1.22
C VAL A 42 5.59 -1.74 2.14
N GLN A 43 6.23 -0.70 2.69
CA GLN A 43 5.56 0.32 3.50
C GLN A 43 4.44 1.06 2.75
N ASP A 44 4.66 1.38 1.49
CA ASP A 44 3.64 2.02 0.66
C ASP A 44 2.46 1.09 0.43
N LEU A 45 2.74 -0.20 0.17
CA LEU A 45 1.69 -1.20 -0.04
C LEU A 45 0.87 -1.40 1.21
N ILE A 46 1.50 -1.52 2.37
CA ILE A 46 0.79 -1.62 3.65
C ILE A 46 -0.10 -0.40 3.84
N SER A 47 0.42 0.81 3.59
CA SER A 47 -0.35 2.05 3.81
C SER A 47 -1.53 2.18 2.85
N VAL A 48 -1.31 1.85 1.57
CA VAL A 48 -2.34 1.85 0.54
C VAL A 48 -3.42 0.82 0.87
N LEU A 49 -3.03 -0.41 1.22
CA LEU A 49 -3.98 -1.48 1.54
C LEU A 49 -4.76 -1.18 2.82
N ASP A 50 -4.10 -0.65 3.85
CA ASP A 50 -4.73 -0.24 5.10
C ASP A 50 -5.81 0.83 4.88
N PHE A 51 -5.53 1.86 4.07
CA PHE A 51 -6.54 2.84 3.65
C PHE A 51 -7.73 2.19 2.95
N MET A 52 -7.46 1.15 2.15
CA MET A 52 -8.49 0.39 1.45
C MET A 52 -9.17 -0.65 2.37
N GLY A 53 -8.79 -0.78 3.64
CA GLY A 53 -9.31 -1.83 4.54
C GLY A 53 -8.92 -3.24 4.06
N CYS A 54 -7.71 -3.38 3.52
CA CYS A 54 -7.10 -4.61 3.06
C CYS A 54 -5.78 -4.85 3.81
N ASN A 55 -5.33 -6.11 3.83
CA ASN A 55 -4.08 -6.49 4.46
C ASN A 55 -3.13 -7.11 3.43
N LEU A 56 -1.84 -6.86 3.60
CA LEU A 56 -0.81 -7.54 2.82
C LEU A 56 -0.47 -8.87 3.51
N THR A 57 -0.70 -9.98 2.84
CA THR A 57 -0.44 -11.31 3.39
C THR A 57 0.54 -12.07 2.50
N ILE A 58 1.57 -12.65 3.11
CA ILE A 58 2.50 -13.57 2.46
C ILE A 58 2.22 -14.97 2.99
N GLU A 59 1.82 -15.85 2.08
CA GLU A 59 1.69 -17.29 2.35
C GLU A 59 2.97 -17.98 1.89
N TYR A 60 3.63 -18.69 2.81
CA TYR A 60 4.91 -19.38 2.54
C TYR A 60 4.85 -20.89 2.83
N LYS A 61 3.74 -21.36 3.40
CA LYS A 61 3.36 -22.77 3.54
C LYS A 61 1.84 -22.83 3.42
N THR A 62 1.33 -24.00 3.05
CA THR A 62 -0.10 -24.24 2.75
C THR A 62 -1.07 -23.85 3.88
N ASP A 63 -0.60 -23.73 5.12
CA ASP A 63 -1.41 -23.36 6.28
C ASP A 63 -0.83 -22.16 7.07
N THR A 64 0.27 -21.56 6.59
CA THR A 64 0.96 -20.49 7.32
C THR A 64 1.00 -19.20 6.52
N LYS A 65 0.34 -18.20 7.08
CA LYS A 65 0.25 -16.84 6.54
C LYS A 65 0.88 -15.83 7.49
N LEU A 66 1.71 -14.96 6.94
CA LEU A 66 2.24 -13.79 7.62
C LEU A 66 1.48 -12.57 7.12
N THR A 67 0.81 -11.85 8.02
CA THR A 67 0.04 -10.64 7.66
C THR A 67 0.78 -9.41 8.13
N PHE A 68 1.01 -8.46 7.23
CA PHE A 68 1.63 -7.18 7.52
C PHE A 68 0.56 -6.12 7.74
N THR A 69 0.78 -5.28 8.75
CA THR A 69 -0.12 -4.21 9.15
C THR A 69 0.65 -2.89 9.29
N MET A 70 -0.07 -1.79 9.52
CA MET A 70 0.58 -0.49 9.78
C MET A 70 1.62 -0.55 10.91
N GLY A 71 1.48 -1.44 11.89
CA GLY A 71 2.49 -1.65 12.93
C GLY A 71 3.85 -2.11 12.41
N ASP A 72 3.87 -2.86 11.31
CA ASP A 72 5.09 -3.35 10.64
C ASP A 72 5.69 -2.31 9.69
N ALA A 73 4.88 -1.35 9.23
CA ALA A 73 5.27 -0.25 8.36
C ALA A 73 5.96 0.90 9.11
N VAL A 74 5.77 1.01 10.43
CA VAL A 74 6.46 2.00 11.25
C VAL A 74 7.92 1.59 11.38
N LYS A 75 8.82 2.40 10.79
CA LYS A 75 10.24 2.36 11.12
C LYS A 75 10.35 2.36 12.64
N ARG A 76 10.92 1.32 13.22
CA ARG A 76 11.64 1.43 14.50
C ARG A 76 12.80 2.40 14.26
N GLY A 77 12.49 3.69 14.23
CA GLY A 77 13.45 4.76 14.46
C GLY A 77 13.71 4.81 15.95
N GLY A 78 14.33 3.75 16.47
CA GLY A 78 15.06 3.80 17.71
C GLY A 78 16.42 4.41 17.41
N ALA A 79 16.68 5.52 18.09
CA ALA A 79 17.94 6.19 18.35
C ALA A 79 19.22 5.56 17.79
N GLU A 80 20.00 6.36 17.08
CA GLU A 80 21.44 6.62 17.31
C GLU A 80 21.88 7.87 16.54
#